data_AF-A0A6A6SQ44-F1
#
_entry.id   AF-A0A6A6SQ44-F1
#
_cell.length_a   1.000
_cell.length_b   1.000
_cell.length_c   1.000
_cell.angle_alpha   90.00
_cell.angle_beta   90.00
_cell.angle_gamma   90.00
#
_symmetry.space_group_name_H-M   'P 1'
#
loop_
_entity.id
_entity.type
_entity.pdbx_description
1 polymer ?
#
loop_
_entity_poly.entity_id
_entity_poly.type
_entity_poly.pdbx_seq_one_letter_code
_entity_poly.pdbx_strand_id
1 'polypeptide(L)'
;MAPTVQPTSSVAVPSTASTTAIDSTATSSFGGDDFANNLVSDLAPLLTLFGEQVTKQFMSMSVGWADHILLGVGPLGILTVVVSAIRVGGVRRLKALVGRFVSARWLPDARESRATAEQEMLSSTSDDVCELWNGREIVRVIGKPKTKEFILHTDTDGIAQVEGIERALKRGWLVNQSHRKRFMSTRDYRSLAMRAPNISLNVHKTMSSRKEIRICAVIGSIFQLAAWIIPGLSTYHWAWPKNALENTSNYAYPCFLIGALAITFGVVLCSHVIDATTYEATYIPNPSFNSHATEIFRVQLSCTAGDQNFPACIISNAPGVNSIRMSSLKDPGSGTNILGWTTIATLVTITGFVCQFIGLRGLHWSATLVQLSVTLIVTALRSWTRRDLGNEPDFVPVSD
;
A
#
# COMPACT_ATOMS: atom_id res chain seq x y z
N MET A 1 74.95 -63.21 5.71
CA MET A 1 73.92 -63.54 4.71
C MET A 1 72.64 -63.85 5.45
N ALA A 2 71.71 -62.91 5.49
CA ALA A 2 70.40 -63.06 6.14
C ALA A 2 69.37 -63.63 5.14
N PRO A 3 68.30 -64.24 5.65
CA PRO A 3 66.97 -63.73 5.30
C PRO A 3 65.95 -63.73 6.47
N THR A 4 65.39 -62.55 6.72
CA THR A 4 63.97 -62.12 6.61
C THR A 4 62.86 -63.19 6.89
N VAL A 5 62.16 -63.19 8.04
CA VAL A 5 60.96 -62.42 8.54
C VAL A 5 59.60 -63.12 8.36
N GLN A 6 59.06 -63.48 9.54
CA GLN A 6 57.69 -63.55 10.12
C GLN A 6 56.45 -64.15 9.40
N PRO A 7 55.56 -64.83 10.18
CA PRO A 7 54.28 -65.39 9.72
C PRO A 7 53.00 -64.67 10.24
N THR A 8 51.88 -64.90 9.52
CA THR A 8 50.46 -65.17 9.91
C THR A 8 49.96 -64.82 11.33
N SER A 9 48.71 -64.44 11.67
CA SER A 9 47.37 -64.40 11.03
C SER A 9 46.31 -63.92 12.06
N SER A 10 45.14 -63.50 11.55
CA SER A 10 43.75 -63.71 12.06
C SER A 10 43.28 -63.38 13.51
N VAL A 11 42.15 -62.62 13.55
CA VAL A 11 40.88 -62.81 14.33
C VAL A 11 40.81 -62.43 15.83
N ALA A 12 40.14 -61.28 16.06
CA ALA A 12 38.91 -61.00 16.82
C ALA A 12 38.63 -61.47 18.29
N VAL A 13 38.31 -60.44 19.11
CA VAL A 13 37.45 -60.29 20.33
C VAL A 13 37.99 -60.80 21.69
N PRO A 14 37.99 -59.96 22.75
CA PRO A 14 36.93 -60.06 23.78
C PRO A 14 36.46 -58.75 24.46
N SER A 15 35.15 -58.72 24.76
CA SER A 15 34.42 -58.21 25.96
C SER A 15 34.73 -56.85 26.63
N THR A 16 33.69 -56.00 26.63
CA THR A 16 33.14 -55.17 27.74
C THR A 16 34.06 -54.67 28.87
N ALA A 17 34.26 -53.35 28.92
CA ALA A 17 34.32 -52.60 30.17
C ALA A 17 33.59 -51.25 29.97
N SER A 18 32.51 -51.10 30.74
CA SER A 18 31.66 -49.92 30.81
C SER A 18 32.44 -48.75 31.39
N THR A 19 32.73 -47.74 30.57
CA THR A 19 33.06 -46.41 31.07
C THR A 19 31.89 -45.52 30.73
N THR A 20 31.05 -45.28 31.73
CA THR A 20 30.07 -44.20 31.79
C THR A 20 30.78 -42.86 31.57
N ALA A 21 30.98 -42.49 30.31
CA ALA A 21 31.23 -41.12 29.94
C ALA A 21 29.91 -40.38 30.11
N ILE A 22 29.85 -39.68 31.23
CA ILE A 22 28.84 -38.71 31.64
C ILE A 22 28.42 -37.90 30.41
N ASP A 23 27.11 -37.95 30.17
CA ASP A 23 26.30 -37.08 29.34
C ASP A 23 26.95 -35.68 29.24
N SER A 24 27.74 -35.46 28.19
CA SER A 24 28.17 -34.12 27.83
C SER A 24 26.91 -33.45 27.33
N THR A 25 26.21 -32.79 28.26
CA THR A 25 25.10 -31.86 28.06
C THR A 25 25.15 -31.34 26.64
N ALA A 26 24.38 -31.98 25.76
CA ALA A 26 23.86 -31.33 24.59
C ALA A 26 22.95 -30.25 25.16
N THR A 27 23.52 -29.09 25.51
CA THR A 27 22.78 -27.85 25.38
C THR A 27 22.32 -27.86 23.93
N SER A 28 21.09 -28.31 23.73
CA SER A 28 20.35 -28.20 22.48
C SER A 28 20.26 -26.71 22.22
N SER A 29 21.32 -26.15 21.65
CA SER A 29 21.32 -24.79 21.13
C SER A 29 20.20 -24.78 20.12
N PHE A 30 19.11 -24.10 20.46
CA PHE A 30 17.97 -23.93 19.58
C PHE A 30 18.52 -23.47 18.22
N GLY A 31 18.31 -24.27 17.17
CA GLY A 31 18.76 -23.99 15.81
C GLY A 31 17.95 -22.84 15.21
N GLY A 32 18.12 -21.64 15.77
CA GLY A 32 17.30 -20.48 15.46
C GLY A 32 17.46 -20.01 14.01
N ASP A 33 18.63 -20.22 13.42
CA ASP A 33 18.87 -19.99 11.99
C ASP A 33 17.99 -20.91 11.13
N ASP A 34 17.94 -22.21 11.43
CA ASP A 34 17.07 -23.17 10.72
C ASP A 34 15.59 -22.84 10.93
N PHE A 35 15.20 -22.50 12.18
CA PHE A 35 13.85 -22.07 12.49
C PHE A 35 13.45 -20.82 11.70
N ALA A 36 14.29 -19.79 11.67
CA ALA A 36 13.99 -18.56 10.94
C ALA A 36 13.98 -18.77 9.42
N ASN A 37 14.88 -19.59 8.88
CA ASN A 37 14.90 -19.93 7.46
C ASN A 37 13.66 -20.72 7.04
N ASN A 38 13.23 -21.69 7.86
CA ASN A 38 12.01 -22.45 7.63
C ASN A 38 10.78 -21.54 7.76
N LEU A 39 10.71 -20.71 8.80
CA LEU A 39 9.62 -19.75 9.00
C LEU A 39 9.48 -18.78 7.82
N VAL A 40 10.59 -18.23 7.32
CA VAL A 40 10.58 -17.33 6.16
C VAL A 40 10.13 -18.08 4.91
N SER A 41 10.61 -19.31 4.70
CA SER A 41 10.25 -20.12 3.53
C SER A 41 8.76 -20.50 3.54
N ASP A 42 8.23 -20.86 4.70
CA ASP A 42 6.83 -21.27 4.89
C ASP A 42 5.87 -20.08 4.83
N LEU A 43 6.29 -18.90 5.32
CA LEU A 43 5.49 -17.68 5.28
C LEU A 43 5.63 -16.89 3.97
N ALA A 44 6.67 -17.12 3.16
CA ALA A 44 6.88 -16.37 1.92
C ALA A 44 5.68 -16.42 0.96
N PRO A 45 5.01 -17.56 0.73
CA PRO A 45 3.80 -17.61 -0.08
C PRO A 45 2.66 -16.75 0.49
N LEU A 46 2.43 -16.81 1.81
CA LEU A 46 1.37 -16.06 2.48
C LEU A 46 1.65 -14.55 2.49
N LEU A 47 2.88 -14.15 2.80
CA LEU A 47 3.32 -12.77 2.74
C LEU A 47 3.22 -12.19 1.33
N THR A 48 3.45 -13.02 0.30
CA THR A 48 3.28 -12.62 -1.10
C THR A 48 1.81 -12.45 -1.44
N LEU A 49 0.96 -13.42 -1.09
CA LEU A 49 -0.47 -13.42 -1.40
C LEU A 49 -1.21 -12.27 -0.70
N PHE A 50 -1.06 -12.15 0.62
CA PHE A 50 -1.69 -11.10 1.39
C PHE A 50 -1.01 -9.74 1.18
N GLY A 51 0.31 -9.75 0.96
CA GLY A 51 1.06 -8.53 0.71
C GLY A 51 0.59 -7.78 -0.53
N GLU A 52 0.26 -8.48 -1.61
CA GLU A 52 -0.26 -7.83 -2.82
C GLU A 52 -1.63 -7.18 -2.56
N GLN A 53 -2.60 -7.94 -2.05
CA GLN A 53 -3.98 -7.48 -1.90
C GLN A 53 -4.09 -6.33 -0.90
N VAL A 54 -3.48 -6.48 0.28
CA VAL A 54 -3.50 -5.45 1.33
C VAL A 54 -2.83 -4.17 0.85
N THR A 55 -1.74 -4.29 0.10
CA THR A 55 -1.02 -3.12 -0.44
C THR A 55 -1.83 -2.42 -1.52
N LYS A 56 -2.44 -3.16 -2.45
CA LYS A 56 -3.34 -2.58 -3.47
C LYS A 56 -4.51 -1.85 -2.82
N GLN A 57 -5.17 -2.48 -1.84
CA GLN A 57 -6.28 -1.88 -1.09
C GLN A 57 -5.84 -0.64 -0.30
N PHE A 58 -4.64 -0.65 0.27
CA PHE A 58 -4.13 0.53 0.98
C PHE A 58 -3.86 1.69 0.00
N MET A 59 -3.21 1.42 -1.12
CA MET A 59 -2.90 2.43 -2.15
C MET A 59 -4.15 2.99 -2.82
N SER A 60 -5.19 2.16 -3.04
CA SER A 60 -6.44 2.55 -3.67
C SER A 60 -7.23 3.62 -2.90
N MET A 61 -6.82 3.90 -1.66
CA MET A 61 -7.35 4.93 -0.76
C MET A 61 -6.25 5.73 -0.04
N SER A 62 -5.01 5.67 -0.52
CA SER A 62 -3.90 6.41 0.08
C SER A 62 -3.95 7.87 -0.37
N VAL A 63 -4.07 8.80 0.58
CA VAL A 63 -4.22 10.23 0.30
C VAL A 63 -3.34 11.05 1.25
N GLY A 64 -2.19 11.49 0.73
CA GLY A 64 -1.27 12.40 1.41
C GLY A 64 -0.15 11.75 2.24
N TRP A 65 0.67 12.60 2.87
CA TRP A 65 1.97 12.22 3.45
C TRP A 65 1.94 11.19 4.57
N ALA A 66 0.89 11.18 5.40
CA ALA A 66 0.81 10.23 6.51
C ALA A 66 0.61 8.79 5.99
N ASP A 67 -0.17 8.63 4.91
CA ASP A 67 -0.33 7.34 4.25
C ASP A 67 0.97 6.92 3.55
N HIS A 68 1.71 7.85 2.93
CA HIS A 68 3.03 7.56 2.32
C HIS A 68 4.02 7.01 3.35
N ILE A 69 4.08 7.61 4.54
CA ILE A 69 4.91 7.14 5.65
C ILE A 69 4.44 5.77 6.15
N LEU A 70 3.13 5.61 6.38
CA LEU A 70 2.55 4.35 6.87
C LEU A 70 2.73 3.20 5.86
N LEU A 71 2.77 3.49 4.57
CA LEU A 71 3.11 2.53 3.52
C LEU A 71 4.60 2.16 3.55
N GLY A 72 5.49 3.10 3.86
CA GLY A 72 6.94 2.87 3.91
C GLY A 72 7.44 2.07 5.12
N VAL A 73 6.86 2.31 6.31
CA VAL A 73 7.23 1.59 7.54
C VAL A 73 6.68 0.16 7.51
N GLY A 74 7.39 -0.84 8.04
CA GLY A 74 7.00 -2.26 7.98
C GLY A 74 6.73 -2.73 6.54
N PRO A 75 7.72 -2.62 5.62
CA PRO A 75 7.46 -2.75 4.19
C PRO A 75 6.94 -4.15 3.84
N LEU A 76 5.69 -4.19 3.36
CA LEU A 76 5.04 -5.36 2.78
C LEU A 76 4.56 -4.97 1.39
N GLY A 77 4.55 -5.91 0.43
CA GLY A 77 4.13 -5.61 -0.94
C GLY A 77 5.08 -4.66 -1.69
N ILE A 78 6.37 -4.64 -1.35
CA ILE A 78 7.39 -3.77 -1.98
C ILE A 78 7.32 -3.86 -3.51
N LEU A 79 7.25 -5.08 -4.04
CA LEU A 79 7.14 -5.31 -5.48
C LEU A 79 5.86 -4.69 -6.05
N THR A 80 4.72 -4.86 -5.36
CA THR A 80 3.44 -4.26 -5.75
C THR A 80 3.56 -2.75 -5.84
N VAL A 81 4.14 -2.08 -4.83
CA VAL A 81 4.33 -0.61 -4.84
C VAL A 81 5.25 -0.17 -5.98
N VAL A 82 6.38 -0.86 -6.17
CA VAL A 82 7.35 -0.56 -7.25
C VAL A 82 6.70 -0.72 -8.63
N VAL A 83 5.98 -1.82 -8.86
CA VAL A 83 5.25 -2.09 -10.10
C VAL A 83 4.16 -1.04 -10.33
N SER A 84 3.44 -0.64 -9.27
CA SER A 84 2.43 0.43 -9.33
C SER A 84 3.05 1.74 -9.81
N ALA A 85 4.16 2.15 -9.18
CA ALA A 85 4.86 3.37 -9.53
C ALA A 85 5.37 3.33 -10.98
N ILE A 86 5.84 2.18 -11.47
CA ILE A 86 6.27 2.01 -12.87
C ILE A 86 5.08 2.08 -13.82
N ARG A 87 3.96 1.41 -13.49
CA ARG A 87 2.72 1.38 -14.29
C ARG A 87 2.18 2.79 -14.49
N VAL A 88 2.05 3.54 -13.39
CA VAL A 88 1.53 4.90 -13.32
C VAL A 88 2.52 5.95 -13.84
N GLY A 89 3.81 5.82 -13.49
CA GLY A 89 4.88 6.76 -13.88
C GLY A 89 5.36 6.64 -15.33
N GLY A 90 4.94 5.61 -16.07
CA GLY A 90 5.11 5.53 -17.53
C GLY A 90 6.54 5.24 -18.01
N VAL A 91 7.43 4.71 -17.17
CA VAL A 91 8.83 4.44 -17.53
C VAL A 91 8.96 3.21 -18.43
N ARG A 92 8.96 3.43 -19.76
CA ARG A 92 8.97 2.35 -20.78
C ARG A 92 10.13 1.35 -20.61
N ARG A 93 11.34 1.83 -20.28
CA ARG A 93 12.51 0.96 -20.09
C ARG A 93 12.40 0.07 -18.84
N LEU A 94 11.88 0.61 -17.74
CA LEU A 94 11.64 -0.17 -16.53
C LEU A 94 10.47 -1.14 -16.69
N LYS A 95 9.41 -0.76 -17.43
CA LYS A 95 8.34 -1.68 -17.82
C LYS A 95 8.90 -2.89 -18.57
N ALA A 96 9.72 -2.66 -19.59
CA ALA A 96 10.34 -3.74 -20.35
C ALA A 96 11.30 -4.62 -19.52
N LEU A 97 12.02 -4.04 -18.55
CA LEU A 97 12.90 -4.77 -17.66
C LEU A 97 12.11 -5.65 -16.67
N VAL A 98 11.12 -5.08 -15.97
CA VAL A 98 10.33 -5.81 -14.97
C VAL A 98 9.51 -6.93 -15.61
N GLY A 99 8.91 -6.69 -16.78
CA GLY A 99 8.18 -7.75 -17.52
C GLY A 99 9.06 -8.91 -18.01
N ARG A 100 10.40 -8.74 -18.04
CA ARG A 100 11.35 -9.83 -18.35
C ARG A 100 11.82 -10.60 -17.12
N PHE A 101 11.93 -9.95 -15.96
CA PHE A 101 12.43 -10.56 -14.72
C PHE A 101 11.33 -11.16 -13.85
N VAL A 102 10.11 -10.62 -13.92
CA VAL A 102 8.99 -11.01 -13.08
C VAL A 102 7.96 -11.69 -13.98
N SER A 103 7.56 -12.91 -13.63
CA SER A 103 6.63 -13.76 -14.40
C SER A 103 5.45 -12.96 -14.99
N ALA A 104 5.05 -13.27 -16.22
CA ALA A 104 4.14 -12.49 -17.10
C ALA A 104 2.78 -12.07 -16.49
N ARG A 105 2.44 -12.55 -15.29
CA ARG A 105 1.27 -12.15 -14.50
C ARG A 105 1.38 -10.75 -13.90
N TRP A 106 2.58 -10.24 -13.60
CA TRP A 106 2.75 -9.04 -12.77
C TRP A 106 2.84 -7.72 -13.54
N LEU A 107 3.18 -7.80 -14.83
CA LEU A 107 3.24 -6.65 -15.70
C LEU A 107 2.77 -7.08 -17.10
N PRO A 108 1.45 -7.00 -17.40
CA PRO A 108 0.97 -7.26 -18.74
C PRO A 108 1.60 -6.28 -19.74
N ASP A 109 1.67 -6.69 -21.00
CA ASP A 109 2.45 -6.08 -22.09
C ASP A 109 2.46 -4.54 -22.10
N ALA A 110 3.47 -3.95 -22.75
CA ALA A 110 3.65 -2.50 -22.97
C ALA A 110 2.46 -1.78 -23.68
N ARG A 111 1.36 -2.50 -23.93
CA ARG A 111 0.06 -2.06 -24.45
C ARG A 111 -1.01 -1.83 -23.37
N GLU A 112 -0.70 -2.06 -22.09
CA GLU A 112 -1.67 -1.82 -21.00
C GLU A 112 -2.13 -0.35 -20.97
N SER A 113 -3.45 -0.14 -20.91
CA SER A 113 -4.06 1.19 -20.89
C SER A 113 -3.84 1.88 -19.54
N ARG A 114 -3.70 3.21 -19.53
CA ARG A 114 -3.59 4.00 -18.28
C ARG A 114 -4.81 3.78 -17.37
N ALA A 115 -5.97 3.51 -17.97
CA ALA A 115 -7.22 3.19 -17.28
C ALA A 115 -7.13 1.90 -16.46
N THR A 116 -6.43 0.86 -16.96
CA THR A 116 -6.24 -0.40 -16.23
C THR A 116 -5.41 -0.19 -14.95
N ALA A 117 -4.34 0.62 -15.03
CA ALA A 117 -3.54 0.96 -13.85
C ALA A 117 -4.31 1.84 -12.85
N GLU A 118 -5.14 2.76 -13.35
CA GLU A 118 -6.01 3.60 -12.50
C GLU A 118 -7.06 2.77 -11.77
N GLN A 119 -7.76 1.87 -12.48
CA GLN A 119 -8.78 1.00 -11.92
C GLN A 119 -8.26 0.16 -10.74
N GLU A 120 -7.07 -0.41 -10.86
CA GLU A 120 -6.52 -1.33 -9.86
C GLU A 120 -5.83 -0.66 -8.66
N MET A 121 -5.25 0.52 -8.86
CA MET A 121 -4.21 1.03 -7.94
C MET A 121 -4.46 2.44 -7.40
N LEU A 122 -5.23 3.27 -8.10
CA LEU A 122 -5.40 4.67 -7.76
C LEU A 122 -6.72 4.91 -7.06
N SER A 123 -6.77 5.90 -6.16
CA SER A 123 -8.03 6.41 -5.62
C SER A 123 -8.79 7.33 -6.59
N SER A 124 -8.21 7.59 -7.77
CA SER A 124 -8.73 8.55 -8.74
C SER A 124 -9.76 7.95 -9.68
N THR A 125 -10.58 8.84 -10.24
CA THR A 125 -11.48 8.56 -11.35
C THR A 125 -11.15 9.46 -12.54
N SER A 126 -11.43 8.97 -13.75
CA SER A 126 -11.16 9.66 -15.01
C SER A 126 -12.30 9.47 -16.00
N ASP A 127 -12.13 9.96 -17.22
CA ASP A 127 -13.08 9.73 -18.31
C ASP A 127 -13.14 8.25 -18.75
N ASP A 128 -12.08 7.49 -18.41
CA ASP A 128 -11.94 6.08 -18.75
C ASP A 128 -12.21 5.15 -17.55
N VAL A 129 -12.25 5.66 -16.31
CA VAL A 129 -12.47 4.86 -15.09
C VAL A 129 -13.45 5.55 -14.16
N CYS A 130 -14.50 4.83 -13.76
CA CYS A 130 -15.50 5.30 -12.81
C CYS A 130 -15.76 4.29 -11.69
N GLU A 131 -16.38 4.76 -10.61
CA GLU A 131 -16.85 3.93 -9.50
C GLU A 131 -18.37 3.73 -9.63
N LEU A 132 -18.82 2.49 -9.45
CA LEU A 132 -20.23 2.10 -9.50
C LEU A 132 -20.58 1.20 -8.32
N TRP A 133 -21.79 1.35 -7.79
CA TRP A 133 -22.34 0.50 -6.74
C TRP A 133 -23.14 -0.65 -7.33
N ASN A 134 -22.77 -1.90 -7.03
CA ASN A 134 -23.47 -3.08 -7.56
C ASN A 134 -24.58 -3.62 -6.62
N GLY A 135 -24.89 -2.92 -5.52
CA GLY A 135 -25.81 -3.40 -4.48
C GLY A 135 -25.13 -4.08 -3.30
N ARG A 136 -23.83 -4.40 -3.37
CA ARG A 136 -23.04 -5.04 -2.31
C ARG A 136 -21.70 -4.35 -2.04
N GLU A 137 -21.00 -3.94 -3.09
CA GLU A 137 -19.71 -3.27 -3.00
C GLU A 137 -19.58 -2.16 -4.05
N ILE A 138 -18.69 -1.21 -3.78
CA ILE A 138 -18.29 -0.17 -4.74
C ILE A 138 -17.18 -0.78 -5.62
N VAL A 139 -17.45 -0.89 -6.91
CA VAL A 139 -16.53 -1.47 -7.90
C VAL A 139 -16.01 -0.37 -8.82
N ARG A 140 -14.70 -0.37 -9.07
CA ARG A 140 -14.11 0.45 -10.14
C ARG A 140 -14.19 -0.26 -11.47
N VAL A 141 -14.70 0.44 -12.47
CA VAL A 141 -14.95 -0.11 -13.80
C VAL A 141 -14.39 0.81 -14.87
N ILE A 142 -13.84 0.21 -15.93
CA ILE A 142 -13.41 0.93 -17.12
C ILE A 142 -14.65 1.32 -17.92
N GLY A 143 -14.81 2.62 -18.17
CA GLY A 143 -15.92 3.18 -18.91
C GLY A 143 -16.36 4.54 -18.36
N LYS A 144 -17.29 5.16 -19.09
CA LYS A 144 -17.83 6.45 -18.71
C LYS A 144 -18.80 6.33 -17.54
N PRO A 145 -18.78 7.28 -16.60
CA PRO A 145 -19.70 7.30 -15.47
C PRO A 145 -21.14 7.46 -15.95
N LYS A 146 -22.05 6.63 -15.41
CA LYS A 146 -23.49 6.91 -15.44
C LYS A 146 -24.01 7.44 -14.10
N THR A 147 -23.10 7.99 -13.31
CA THR A 147 -23.36 8.57 -12.00
C THR A 147 -23.15 10.07 -12.04
N LYS A 148 -24.08 10.84 -11.49
CA LYS A 148 -23.98 12.29 -11.35
C LYS A 148 -24.18 12.73 -9.92
N GLU A 149 -23.47 13.78 -9.52
CA GLU A 149 -23.56 14.35 -8.18
C GLU A 149 -24.45 15.59 -8.16
N PHE A 150 -25.25 15.68 -7.10
CA PHE A 150 -26.17 16.77 -6.85
C PHE A 150 -26.02 17.26 -5.42
N ILE A 151 -26.35 18.53 -5.23
CA ILE A 151 -26.47 19.15 -3.92
C ILE A 151 -27.93 19.48 -3.65
N LEU A 152 -28.39 19.15 -2.45
CA LEU A 152 -29.61 19.69 -1.87
C LEU A 152 -29.19 20.89 -1.02
N HIS A 153 -29.83 22.04 -1.21
CA HIS A 153 -29.65 23.19 -0.34
C HIS A 153 -31.00 23.83 -0.06
N THR A 154 -31.14 24.42 1.12
CA THR A 154 -32.34 25.17 1.48
C THR A 154 -32.11 26.64 1.21
N ASP A 155 -32.98 27.24 0.40
CA ASP A 155 -32.99 28.68 0.15
C ASP A 155 -33.50 29.44 1.40
N THR A 156 -33.31 30.75 1.42
CA THR A 156 -33.79 31.68 2.46
C THR A 156 -35.29 31.57 2.73
N ASP A 157 -36.07 31.17 1.72
CA ASP A 157 -37.52 30.93 1.82
C ASP A 157 -37.90 29.56 2.42
N GLY A 158 -36.92 28.75 2.84
CA GLY A 158 -37.16 27.40 3.39
C GLY A 158 -37.46 26.33 2.34
N ILE A 159 -37.37 26.69 1.05
CA ILE A 159 -37.60 25.76 -0.06
C ILE A 159 -36.32 24.99 -0.35
N ALA A 160 -36.41 23.66 -0.32
CA ALA A 160 -35.33 22.77 -0.69
C ALA A 160 -35.15 22.75 -2.22
N GLN A 161 -33.95 23.10 -2.69
CA GLN A 161 -33.60 23.13 -4.11
C GLN A 161 -32.45 22.15 -4.40
N VAL A 162 -32.58 21.43 -5.52
CA VAL A 162 -31.54 20.53 -6.02
C VAL A 162 -30.76 21.20 -7.14
N GLU A 163 -29.43 21.26 -6.99
CA GLU A 163 -28.52 21.78 -8.01
C GLU A 163 -27.43 20.77 -8.35
N GLY A 164 -26.98 20.77 -9.60
CA GLY A 164 -25.77 20.04 -9.99
C GLY A 164 -24.50 20.77 -9.53
N ILE A 165 -23.40 20.03 -9.39
CA ILE A 165 -22.10 20.56 -8.93
C ILE A 165 -21.63 21.79 -9.72
N GLU A 166 -21.85 21.83 -11.04
CA GLU A 166 -21.42 22.97 -11.86
C GLU A 166 -22.05 24.29 -11.37
N ARG A 167 -23.36 24.29 -11.09
CA ARG A 167 -24.08 25.47 -10.61
C ARG A 167 -23.69 25.79 -9.18
N ALA A 168 -23.54 24.75 -8.35
CA ALA A 168 -23.10 24.86 -6.96
C ALA A 168 -21.77 25.63 -6.83
N LEU A 169 -20.80 25.28 -7.67
CA LEU A 169 -19.48 25.92 -7.68
C LEU A 169 -19.53 27.34 -8.26
N LYS A 170 -20.30 27.55 -9.33
CA LYS A 170 -20.47 28.88 -9.94
C LYS A 170 -21.12 29.89 -8.99
N ARG A 171 -22.10 29.44 -8.20
CA ARG A 171 -22.79 30.26 -7.19
C ARG A 171 -22.00 30.41 -5.90
N GLY A 172 -20.91 29.64 -5.74
CA GLY A 172 -20.06 29.69 -4.55
C GLY A 172 -20.64 28.96 -3.34
N TRP A 173 -21.64 28.09 -3.53
CA TRP A 173 -22.18 27.20 -2.48
C TRP A 173 -21.12 26.20 -2.00
N LEU A 174 -20.32 25.71 -2.95
CA LEU A 174 -19.15 24.86 -2.69
C LEU A 174 -17.87 25.64 -3.00
N VAL A 175 -16.91 25.57 -2.09
CA VAL A 175 -15.59 26.19 -2.25
C VAL A 175 -14.49 25.16 -2.06
N ASN A 176 -13.44 25.26 -2.86
CA ASN A 176 -12.26 24.42 -2.69
C ASN A 176 -11.58 24.76 -1.35
N GLN A 177 -11.39 23.77 -0.49
CA GLN A 177 -10.81 23.93 0.84
C GLN A 177 -9.37 24.47 0.77
N SER A 178 -8.58 23.98 -0.18
CA SER A 178 -7.17 24.35 -0.35
C SER A 178 -7.00 25.68 -1.09
N HIS A 179 -7.92 26.02 -1.99
CA HIS A 179 -7.86 27.21 -2.84
C HIS A 179 -9.12 28.08 -2.76
N ARG A 180 -9.49 28.51 -1.56
CA ARG A 180 -10.70 29.33 -1.31
C ARG A 180 -10.82 30.61 -2.16
N LYS A 181 -9.70 31.19 -2.62
CA LYS A 181 -9.67 32.48 -3.34
C LYS A 181 -9.45 32.36 -4.85
N ARG A 182 -9.27 31.15 -5.39
CA ARG A 182 -8.99 30.96 -6.82
C ARG A 182 -10.31 30.81 -7.57
N PHE A 183 -10.72 31.87 -8.27
CA PHE A 183 -11.81 31.77 -9.24
C PHE A 183 -11.40 30.81 -10.36
N MET A 184 -12.13 29.71 -10.51
CA MET A 184 -12.02 28.82 -11.66
C MET A 184 -12.79 29.41 -12.84
N SER A 185 -12.35 29.12 -14.06
CA SER A 185 -13.09 29.50 -15.26
C SER A 185 -14.40 28.70 -15.36
N THR A 186 -15.42 29.26 -16.02
CA THR A 186 -16.66 28.56 -16.37
C THR A 186 -16.41 27.21 -17.04
N ARG A 187 -15.36 27.11 -17.87
CA ARG A 187 -14.96 25.87 -18.54
C ARG A 187 -14.43 24.82 -17.56
N ASP A 188 -13.72 25.25 -16.53
CA ASP A 188 -13.13 24.37 -15.52
C ASP A 188 -14.20 23.82 -14.56
N TYR A 189 -15.24 24.61 -14.25
CA TYR A 189 -16.39 24.11 -13.49
C TYR A 189 -17.15 23.03 -14.25
N ARG A 190 -17.34 23.22 -15.57
CA ARG A 190 -18.03 22.25 -16.41
C ARG A 190 -17.21 20.97 -16.56
N SER A 191 -15.89 21.07 -16.75
CA SER A 191 -15.04 19.87 -16.84
C SER A 191 -15.05 19.08 -15.53
N LEU A 192 -15.03 19.76 -14.38
CA LEU A 192 -15.10 19.10 -13.07
C LEU A 192 -16.45 18.39 -12.87
N ALA A 193 -17.57 19.03 -13.23
CA ALA A 193 -18.91 18.45 -13.08
C ALA A 193 -19.18 17.28 -14.05
N MET A 194 -18.39 17.14 -15.11
CA MET A 194 -18.49 16.04 -16.07
C MET A 194 -17.63 14.83 -15.69
N ARG A 195 -16.71 14.97 -14.72
CA ARG A 195 -15.86 13.86 -14.27
C ARG A 195 -16.69 12.83 -13.51
N ALA A 196 -16.21 11.59 -13.57
CA ALA A 196 -16.75 10.50 -12.77
C ALA A 196 -16.60 10.79 -11.28
N PRO A 197 -17.67 10.69 -10.48
CA PRO A 197 -17.57 10.92 -9.04
C PRO A 197 -16.84 9.79 -8.33
N ASN A 198 -16.04 10.13 -7.31
CA ASN A 198 -15.44 9.15 -6.41
C ASN A 198 -16.47 8.77 -5.35
N ILE A 199 -17.11 7.62 -5.47
CA ILE A 199 -18.07 7.10 -4.48
C ILE A 199 -17.31 6.63 -3.23
N SER A 200 -16.23 5.86 -3.40
CA SER A 200 -15.43 5.28 -2.31
C SER A 200 -14.81 6.31 -1.36
N LEU A 201 -14.52 7.51 -1.88
CA LEU A 201 -13.94 8.61 -1.09
C LEU A 201 -15.00 9.45 -0.33
N ASN A 202 -16.28 9.30 -0.69
CA ASN A 202 -17.35 10.19 -0.26
C ASN A 202 -18.59 9.47 0.25
N VAL A 203 -18.51 8.17 0.51
CA VAL A 203 -19.61 7.42 1.07
C VAL A 203 -19.12 6.69 2.31
N HIS A 204 -19.77 7.01 3.43
CA HIS A 204 -19.42 6.58 4.78
C HIS A 204 -18.04 7.06 5.28
N LYS A 205 -17.71 6.87 6.57
CA LYS A 205 -16.39 7.19 7.16
C LYS A 205 -15.27 6.25 6.67
N THR A 206 -15.29 5.87 5.40
CA THR A 206 -14.32 5.00 4.73
C THR A 206 -12.89 5.49 4.88
N MET A 207 -12.69 6.80 4.99
CA MET A 207 -11.40 7.36 5.38
C MET A 207 -11.34 7.57 6.89
N SER A 208 -10.50 6.76 7.56
CA SER A 208 -10.04 7.03 8.93
C SER A 208 -9.68 8.50 9.08
N SER A 209 -10.01 9.07 10.24
CA SER A 209 -9.71 10.47 10.52
C SER A 209 -8.23 10.76 10.25
N ARG A 210 -7.91 11.93 9.71
CA ARG A 210 -6.50 12.35 9.50
C ARG A 210 -5.66 12.21 10.77
N LYS A 211 -6.29 12.33 11.95
CA LYS A 211 -5.64 12.10 13.24
C LYS A 211 -5.32 10.63 13.47
N GLU A 212 -6.24 9.72 13.14
CA GLU A 212 -6.06 8.28 13.28
C GLU A 212 -4.93 7.77 12.40
N ILE A 213 -4.92 8.14 11.11
CA ILE A 213 -3.84 7.75 10.18
C ILE A 213 -2.48 8.28 10.67
N ARG A 214 -2.42 9.52 11.18
CA ARG A 214 -1.18 10.08 11.75
C ARG A 214 -0.71 9.31 12.99
N ILE A 215 -1.63 8.93 13.88
CA ILE A 215 -1.30 8.14 15.06
C ILE A 215 -0.77 6.76 14.63
N CYS A 216 -1.45 6.09 13.70
CA CYS A 216 -0.99 4.82 13.14
C CYS A 216 0.40 4.94 12.47
N ALA A 217 0.65 6.02 11.72
CA ALA A 217 1.96 6.29 11.10
C ALA A 217 3.07 6.49 12.14
N VAL A 218 2.78 7.21 13.24
CA VAL A 218 3.72 7.39 14.36
C VAL A 218 4.00 6.04 15.05
N ILE A 219 2.97 5.27 15.37
CA ILE A 219 3.11 3.94 15.98
C ILE A 219 3.92 3.02 15.06
N GLY A 220 3.59 2.97 13.77
CA GLY A 220 4.33 2.18 12.79
C GLY A 220 5.80 2.60 12.67
N SER A 221 6.08 3.90 12.72
CA SER A 221 7.45 4.43 12.72
C SER A 221 8.22 4.01 13.99
N ILE A 222 7.57 3.97 15.15
CA ILE A 222 8.20 3.50 16.40
C ILE A 222 8.58 2.02 16.29
N PHE A 223 7.67 1.16 15.81
CA PHE A 223 7.96 -0.25 15.59
C PHE A 223 9.07 -0.44 14.54
N GLN A 224 9.07 0.35 13.48
CA GLN A 224 10.11 0.31 12.45
C GLN A 224 11.49 0.71 13.00
N LEU A 225 11.55 1.74 13.85
CA LEU A 225 12.78 2.12 14.55
C LEU A 225 13.27 1.00 15.48
N ALA A 226 12.36 0.35 16.20
CA ALA A 226 12.72 -0.81 17.03
C ALA A 226 13.31 -1.96 16.19
N ALA A 227 12.76 -2.23 15.01
CA ALA A 227 13.30 -3.22 14.08
C ALA A 227 14.72 -2.89 13.57
N TRP A 228 15.13 -1.62 13.57
CA TRP A 228 16.49 -1.21 13.22
C TRP A 228 17.44 -1.24 14.41
N ILE A 229 16.96 -0.87 15.59
CA ILE A 229 17.79 -0.74 16.80
C ILE A 229 18.08 -2.12 17.42
N ILE A 230 17.08 -3.01 17.49
CA ILE A 230 17.23 -4.32 18.15
C ILE A 230 18.34 -5.17 17.51
N PRO A 231 18.43 -5.32 16.16
CA PRO A 231 19.56 -6.01 15.53
C PRO A 231 20.91 -5.33 15.74
N GLY A 232 20.93 -4.01 15.95
CA GLY A 232 22.15 -3.26 16.23
C GLY A 232 22.65 -3.53 17.65
N LEU A 233 21.73 -3.51 18.62
CA LEU A 233 22.02 -3.87 20.01
C LEU A 233 22.46 -5.33 20.13
N SER A 234 21.79 -6.26 19.44
CA SER A 234 22.19 -7.67 19.44
C SER A 234 23.59 -7.89 18.87
N THR A 235 23.97 -7.11 17.85
CA THR A 235 25.29 -7.25 17.20
C THR A 235 26.41 -6.58 18.01
N TYR A 236 26.22 -5.35 18.48
CA TYR A 236 27.30 -4.56 19.08
C TYR A 236 27.34 -4.55 20.61
N HIS A 237 26.19 -4.61 21.27
CA HIS A 237 26.11 -4.48 22.72
C HIS A 237 25.97 -5.82 23.43
N TRP A 238 25.10 -6.69 22.92
CA TRP A 238 24.90 -8.04 23.49
C TRP A 238 25.80 -9.11 22.85
N ALA A 239 26.46 -8.78 21.74
CA ALA A 239 27.39 -9.65 21.01
C ALA A 239 26.84 -11.07 20.81
N TRP A 240 25.57 -11.17 20.39
CA TRP A 240 24.95 -12.46 20.15
C TRP A 240 25.67 -13.18 19.00
N PRO A 241 26.23 -14.38 19.24
CA PRO A 241 26.89 -15.14 18.20
C PRO A 241 25.85 -15.55 17.15
N LYS A 242 26.26 -15.60 15.88
CA LYS A 242 25.35 -16.02 14.80
C LYS A 242 25.04 -17.51 14.93
N ASN A 243 26.08 -18.31 15.11
CA ASN A 243 26.03 -19.74 15.38
C ASN A 243 27.07 -20.10 16.45
N ALA A 244 27.00 -21.31 17.00
CA ALA A 244 27.92 -21.82 18.03
C ALA A 244 29.43 -21.73 17.67
N LEU A 245 29.76 -21.45 16.41
CA LEU A 245 31.12 -21.38 15.88
C LEU A 245 31.51 -20.04 15.21
N GLU A 246 30.57 -19.13 14.95
CA GLU A 246 30.82 -17.95 14.11
C GLU A 246 30.17 -16.67 14.64
N ASN A 247 30.97 -15.61 14.76
CA ASN A 247 30.50 -14.27 15.10
C ASN A 247 29.83 -13.60 13.90
N THR A 248 28.85 -12.74 14.17
CA THR A 248 28.18 -11.92 13.15
C THR A 248 29.21 -11.11 12.35
N SER A 249 29.12 -11.16 11.02
CA SER A 249 30.04 -10.41 10.16
C SER A 249 29.86 -8.90 10.34
N ASN A 250 30.96 -8.16 10.45
CA ASN A 250 30.94 -6.70 10.70
C ASN A 250 30.17 -5.89 9.65
N TYR A 251 30.03 -6.41 8.43
CA TYR A 251 29.27 -5.76 7.34
C TYR A 251 27.75 -6.01 7.40
N ALA A 252 27.30 -7.00 8.19
CA ALA A 252 25.91 -7.47 8.15
C ALA A 252 24.91 -6.41 8.63
N TYR A 253 25.13 -5.86 9.82
CA TYR A 253 24.30 -4.79 10.37
C TYR A 253 24.29 -3.51 9.52
N PRO A 254 25.44 -2.93 9.10
CA PRO A 254 25.42 -1.72 8.30
C PRO A 254 24.75 -1.91 6.93
N CYS A 255 24.93 -3.06 6.25
CA CYS A 255 24.18 -3.31 5.01
C CYS A 255 22.68 -3.53 5.28
N PHE A 256 22.31 -4.22 6.36
CA PHE A 256 20.91 -4.33 6.76
C PHE A 256 20.27 -2.96 6.97
N LEU A 257 20.91 -2.08 7.75
CA LEU A 257 20.38 -0.76 8.08
C LEU A 257 20.28 0.13 6.83
N ILE A 258 21.34 0.19 6.00
CA ILE A 258 21.33 0.97 4.75
C ILE A 258 20.23 0.45 3.82
N GLY A 259 20.11 -0.87 3.69
CA GLY A 259 19.06 -1.50 2.89
C GLY A 259 17.66 -1.17 3.38
N ALA A 260 17.42 -1.29 4.69
CA ALA A 260 16.11 -1.02 5.30
C ALA A 260 15.71 0.46 5.21
N LEU A 261 16.66 1.38 5.38
CA LEU A 261 16.45 2.81 5.15
C LEU A 261 16.13 3.10 3.68
N ALA A 262 16.89 2.51 2.76
CA ALA A 262 16.67 2.66 1.33
C ALA A 262 15.29 2.12 0.90
N ILE A 263 14.84 0.98 1.43
CA ILE A 263 13.48 0.47 1.17
C ILE A 263 12.42 1.42 1.74
N THR A 264 12.56 1.83 3.00
CA THR A 264 11.56 2.69 3.66
C THR A 264 11.39 3.99 2.89
N PHE A 265 12.50 4.66 2.55
CA PHE A 265 12.48 5.89 1.75
C PHE A 265 12.02 5.64 0.31
N GLY A 266 12.48 4.56 -0.31
CA GLY A 266 12.11 4.19 -1.67
C GLY A 266 10.61 3.93 -1.84
N VAL A 267 9.99 3.22 -0.90
CA VAL A 267 8.54 2.95 -0.86
C VAL A 267 7.75 4.22 -0.64
N VAL A 268 8.17 5.10 0.29
CA VAL A 268 7.56 6.43 0.48
C VAL A 268 7.62 7.23 -0.82
N LEU A 269 8.77 7.23 -1.51
CA LEU A 269 8.95 7.96 -2.76
C LEU A 269 8.11 7.36 -3.90
N CYS A 270 8.00 6.03 -3.99
CA CYS A 270 7.11 5.37 -4.94
C CYS A 270 5.64 5.76 -4.69
N SER A 271 5.21 5.77 -3.43
CA SER A 271 3.86 6.20 -3.04
C SER A 271 3.60 7.66 -3.42
N HIS A 272 4.56 8.54 -3.14
CA HIS A 272 4.48 9.95 -3.50
C HIS A 272 4.45 10.14 -5.02
N VAL A 273 5.18 9.34 -5.79
CA VAL A 273 5.12 9.37 -7.27
C VAL A 273 3.73 9.02 -7.77
N ILE A 274 3.11 7.97 -7.22
CA ILE A 274 1.75 7.55 -7.56
C ILE A 274 0.76 8.69 -7.27
N ASP A 275 0.79 9.23 -6.05
CA ASP A 275 -0.05 10.34 -5.60
C ASP A 275 0.18 11.62 -6.45
N ALA A 276 1.43 11.94 -6.77
CA ALA A 276 1.78 13.10 -7.59
C ALA A 276 1.18 13.05 -9.00
N THR A 277 0.82 11.88 -9.52
CA THR A 277 0.12 11.75 -10.81
C THR A 277 -1.37 12.06 -10.75
N THR A 278 -1.93 12.14 -9.54
CA THR A 278 -3.33 12.50 -9.30
C THR A 278 -3.44 13.96 -8.86
N TYR A 279 -4.59 14.55 -9.14
CA TYR A 279 -5.02 15.84 -8.64
C TYR A 279 -6.15 15.61 -7.66
N GLU A 280 -5.93 16.06 -6.43
CA GLU A 280 -6.92 15.97 -5.37
C GLU A 280 -7.52 17.33 -5.07
N ALA A 281 -8.83 17.39 -4.95
CA ALA A 281 -9.56 18.56 -4.49
C ALA A 281 -10.59 18.16 -3.44
N THR A 282 -10.67 18.91 -2.36
CA THR A 282 -11.76 18.79 -1.39
C THR A 282 -12.60 20.06 -1.46
N TYR A 283 -13.88 19.90 -1.75
CA TYR A 283 -14.88 20.97 -1.75
C TYR A 283 -15.68 20.89 -0.46
N ILE A 284 -15.83 22.03 0.19
CA ILE A 284 -16.61 22.18 1.42
C ILE A 284 -17.73 23.19 1.19
N PRO A 285 -18.83 23.12 1.95
CA PRO A 285 -19.86 24.14 1.92
C PRO A 285 -19.23 25.47 2.33
N ASN A 286 -19.60 26.54 1.64
CA ASN A 286 -19.03 27.83 1.89
C ASN A 286 -19.55 28.40 3.21
N PRO A 287 -18.67 28.62 4.22
CA PRO A 287 -19.11 29.10 5.54
C PRO A 287 -19.70 30.52 5.48
N SER A 288 -19.43 31.29 4.43
CA SER A 288 -20.01 32.62 4.25
C SER A 288 -21.49 32.57 3.88
N PHE A 289 -21.95 31.46 3.30
CA PHE A 289 -23.36 31.23 3.04
C PHE A 289 -23.91 30.43 4.21
N ASN A 290 -24.70 31.10 5.06
CA ASN A 290 -25.39 30.49 6.20
C ASN A 290 -26.58 29.63 5.72
N SER A 291 -26.46 28.98 4.56
CA SER A 291 -27.54 28.17 4.00
C SER A 291 -27.62 26.85 4.74
N HIS A 292 -28.80 26.65 5.32
CA HIS A 292 -29.15 25.50 6.12
C HIS A 292 -29.09 24.23 5.28
N ALA A 293 -28.17 23.35 5.67
CA ALA A 293 -27.95 21.98 5.18
C ALA A 293 -27.68 21.84 3.67
N THR A 294 -26.40 21.71 3.30
CA THR A 294 -26.00 21.17 2.00
C THR A 294 -25.85 19.65 2.10
N GLU A 295 -26.91 18.90 1.78
CA GLU A 295 -26.76 17.45 1.63
C GLU A 295 -26.24 17.14 0.22
N ILE A 296 -25.26 16.26 0.11
CA ILE A 296 -24.70 15.85 -1.17
C ILE A 296 -25.14 14.41 -1.42
N PHE A 297 -25.73 14.17 -2.58
CA PHE A 297 -26.13 12.83 -3.01
C PHE A 297 -25.73 12.59 -4.46
N ARG A 298 -25.64 11.31 -4.82
CA ARG A 298 -25.22 10.84 -6.14
C ARG A 298 -26.32 10.00 -6.72
N VAL A 299 -26.70 10.28 -7.97
CA VAL A 299 -27.68 9.47 -8.69
C VAL A 299 -26.91 8.60 -9.67
N GLN A 300 -26.95 7.29 -9.46
CA GLN A 300 -26.45 6.29 -10.38
C GLN A 300 -27.61 5.73 -11.20
N LEU A 301 -27.48 5.74 -12.53
CA LEU A 301 -28.44 5.08 -13.41
C LEU A 301 -28.10 3.59 -13.56
N SER A 302 -29.11 2.78 -13.84
CA SER A 302 -28.88 1.35 -14.11
C SER A 302 -27.97 1.17 -15.32
N CYS A 303 -26.95 0.33 -15.19
CA CYS A 303 -26.09 -0.02 -16.31
C CYS A 303 -25.48 -1.40 -16.16
N THR A 304 -25.14 -2.00 -17.29
CA THR A 304 -24.31 -3.19 -17.35
C THR A 304 -22.91 -2.77 -17.78
N ALA A 305 -21.89 -3.26 -17.08
CA ALA A 305 -20.50 -3.06 -17.47
C ALA A 305 -19.71 -4.36 -17.28
N GLY A 306 -19.18 -4.89 -18.38
CA GLY A 306 -18.70 -6.27 -18.43
C GLY A 306 -19.85 -7.23 -18.12
N ASP A 307 -19.61 -8.17 -17.21
CA ASP A 307 -20.57 -9.19 -16.77
C ASP A 307 -21.38 -8.76 -15.52
N GLN A 308 -21.15 -7.55 -14.99
CA GLN A 308 -21.83 -7.04 -13.80
C GLN A 308 -22.99 -6.09 -14.15
N ASN A 309 -24.10 -6.25 -13.43
CA ASN A 309 -25.25 -5.37 -13.49
C ASN A 309 -25.27 -4.43 -12.29
N PHE A 310 -25.38 -3.13 -12.57
CA PHE A 310 -25.41 -2.06 -11.59
C PHE A 310 -26.84 -1.50 -11.54
N PRO A 311 -27.51 -1.53 -10.38
CA PRO A 311 -28.88 -1.02 -10.24
C PRO A 311 -28.92 0.51 -10.25
N ALA A 312 -30.09 1.06 -10.56
CA ALA A 312 -30.36 2.48 -10.38
C ALA A 312 -30.52 2.77 -8.88
N CYS A 313 -29.73 3.71 -8.35
CA CYS A 313 -29.77 4.06 -6.93
C CYS A 313 -29.35 5.51 -6.69
N ILE A 314 -29.84 6.05 -5.58
CA ILE A 314 -29.36 7.30 -4.99
C ILE A 314 -28.44 6.94 -3.84
N ILE A 315 -27.23 7.47 -3.85
CA ILE A 315 -26.20 7.23 -2.85
C ILE A 315 -25.95 8.54 -2.11
N SER A 316 -26.31 8.61 -0.84
CA SER A 316 -26.09 9.80 -0.01
C SER A 316 -24.67 9.81 0.58
N ASN A 317 -24.18 11.00 0.91
CA ASN A 317 -22.94 11.13 1.68
C ASN A 317 -23.18 10.68 3.13
N ALA A 318 -22.10 10.38 3.85
CA ALA A 318 -22.18 10.01 5.26
C ALA A 318 -22.87 11.12 6.08
N PRO A 319 -23.70 10.76 7.08
CA PRO A 319 -24.39 11.76 7.89
C PRO A 319 -23.40 12.70 8.59
N GLY A 320 -23.58 14.00 8.37
CA GLY A 320 -22.72 15.07 8.90
C GLY A 320 -21.45 15.37 8.07
N VAL A 321 -21.22 14.67 6.96
CA VAL A 321 -20.12 14.97 6.02
C VAL A 321 -20.67 15.72 4.82
N ASN A 322 -20.50 17.05 4.82
CA ASN A 322 -20.97 17.89 3.73
C ASN A 322 -19.85 18.27 2.75
N SER A 323 -18.77 17.48 2.69
CA SER A 323 -17.63 17.72 1.80
C SER A 323 -17.57 16.73 0.65
N ILE A 324 -17.12 17.21 -0.52
CA ILE A 324 -16.87 16.38 -1.70
C ILE A 324 -15.36 16.30 -1.92
N ARG A 325 -14.80 15.09 -1.79
CA ARG A 325 -13.42 14.77 -2.15
C ARG A 325 -13.40 14.21 -3.56
N MET A 326 -12.67 14.87 -4.44
CA MET A 326 -12.44 14.41 -5.81
C MET A 326 -10.96 14.07 -5.95
N SER A 327 -10.67 12.93 -6.55
CA SER A 327 -9.34 12.57 -7.02
C SER A 327 -9.44 12.22 -8.49
N SER A 328 -8.66 12.92 -9.33
CA SER A 328 -8.67 12.70 -10.77
C SER A 328 -7.28 12.75 -11.33
N LEU A 329 -7.04 11.96 -12.38
CA LEU A 329 -5.74 11.83 -12.98
C LEU A 329 -5.27 13.14 -13.65
N LYS A 330 -4.00 13.52 -13.46
CA LYS A 330 -3.43 14.70 -14.12
C LYS A 330 -3.21 14.45 -15.62
N ASP A 331 -3.39 15.49 -16.41
CA ASP A 331 -3.10 15.48 -17.83
C ASP A 331 -1.60 15.22 -18.10
N PRO A 332 -1.26 14.37 -19.08
CA PRO A 332 0.11 14.10 -19.45
C PRO A 332 0.74 15.36 -20.08
N GLY A 333 1.52 16.09 -19.30
CA GLY A 333 2.13 17.36 -19.72
C GLY A 333 2.32 18.39 -18.59
N SER A 334 1.71 18.16 -17.42
CA SER A 334 1.88 19.01 -16.23
C SER A 334 3.27 18.86 -15.58
N GLY A 335 4.30 19.43 -16.21
CA GLY A 335 5.50 20.06 -15.62
C GLY A 335 6.33 19.32 -14.55
N THR A 336 6.10 18.05 -14.27
CA THR A 336 6.77 17.30 -13.19
C THR A 336 7.61 16.19 -13.79
N ASN A 337 8.88 16.09 -13.34
CA ASN A 337 9.82 15.03 -13.73
C ASN A 337 9.44 13.67 -13.11
N ILE A 338 8.16 13.28 -13.20
CA ILE A 338 7.59 12.04 -12.64
C ILE A 338 8.41 10.84 -13.12
N LEU A 339 8.82 10.82 -14.38
CA LEU A 339 9.65 9.77 -14.96
C LEU A 339 10.98 9.58 -14.22
N GLY A 340 11.66 10.69 -13.91
CA GLY A 340 12.93 10.70 -13.18
C GLY A 340 12.76 10.23 -11.75
N TRP A 341 11.76 10.79 -11.05
CA TRP A 341 11.44 10.39 -9.67
C TRP A 341 11.03 8.91 -9.57
N THR A 342 10.24 8.40 -10.52
CA THR A 342 9.89 6.97 -10.59
C THR A 342 11.14 6.11 -10.73
N THR A 343 12.05 6.49 -11.62
CA THR A 343 13.29 5.74 -11.88
C THR A 343 14.17 5.71 -10.62
N ILE A 344 14.35 6.86 -9.96
CA ILE A 344 15.13 6.95 -8.72
C ILE A 344 14.48 6.11 -7.62
N ALA A 345 13.17 6.26 -7.40
CA ALA A 345 12.44 5.54 -6.35
C ALA A 345 12.55 4.03 -6.50
N THR A 346 12.34 3.54 -7.72
CA THR A 346 12.42 2.10 -8.02
C THR A 346 13.83 1.54 -7.88
N LEU A 347 14.85 2.24 -8.39
CA LEU A 347 16.25 1.81 -8.24
C LEU A 347 16.69 1.77 -6.79
N VAL A 348 16.35 2.80 -6.00
CA VAL A 348 16.66 2.87 -4.56
C VAL A 348 15.95 1.74 -3.81
N THR A 349 14.68 1.47 -4.12
CA THR A 349 13.90 0.41 -3.46
C THR A 349 14.46 -0.98 -3.78
N ILE A 350 14.75 -1.28 -5.05
CA ILE A 350 15.27 -2.59 -5.47
C ILE A 350 16.68 -2.81 -4.92
N THR A 351 17.55 -1.80 -4.98
CA THR A 351 18.91 -1.89 -4.43
C THR A 351 18.87 -2.05 -2.90
N GLY A 352 17.99 -1.30 -2.24
CA GLY A 352 17.75 -1.42 -0.79
C GLY A 352 17.28 -2.81 -0.39
N PHE A 353 16.36 -3.40 -1.16
CA PHE A 353 15.89 -4.77 -0.98
C PHE A 353 17.05 -5.76 -1.02
N VAL A 354 17.89 -5.72 -2.05
CA VAL A 354 19.03 -6.63 -2.16
C VAL A 354 20.00 -6.47 -0.98
N CYS A 355 20.37 -5.24 -0.60
CA CYS A 355 21.28 -5.04 0.55
C CYS A 355 20.64 -5.47 1.87
N GLN A 356 19.35 -5.19 2.09
CA GLN A 356 18.66 -5.63 3.31
C GLN A 356 18.68 -7.16 3.44
N PHE A 357 18.42 -7.90 2.36
CA PHE A 357 18.46 -9.36 2.36
C PHE A 357 19.86 -9.92 2.61
N ILE A 358 20.90 -9.31 2.02
CA ILE A 358 22.29 -9.69 2.28
C ILE A 358 22.64 -9.45 3.75
N GLY A 359 22.26 -8.30 4.31
CA GLY A 359 22.48 -7.96 5.71
C GLY A 359 21.76 -8.90 6.67
N LEU A 360 20.48 -9.21 6.43
CA LEU A 360 19.69 -10.14 7.24
C LEU A 360 20.30 -11.54 7.29
N ARG A 361 20.84 -12.04 6.17
CA ARG A 361 21.55 -13.33 6.13
C ARG A 361 22.82 -13.37 6.97
N GLY A 362 23.43 -12.21 7.21
CA GLY A 362 24.63 -12.08 8.02
C GLY A 362 24.34 -11.89 9.51
N LEU A 363 23.12 -11.47 9.88
CA LEU A 363 22.70 -11.21 11.26
C LEU A 363 22.22 -12.47 11.98
N HIS A 364 22.10 -12.39 13.31
CA HIS A 364 21.44 -13.40 14.12
C HIS A 364 19.97 -13.54 13.72
N TRP A 365 19.44 -14.77 13.70
CA TRP A 365 18.07 -15.10 13.28
C TRP A 365 16.97 -14.24 13.92
N SER A 366 17.19 -13.75 15.14
CA SER A 366 16.26 -12.86 15.83
C SER A 366 15.97 -11.58 15.05
N ALA A 367 16.92 -11.08 14.25
CA ALA A 367 16.72 -9.90 13.41
C ALA A 367 15.62 -10.12 12.38
N THR A 368 15.61 -11.29 11.73
CA THR A 368 14.58 -11.70 10.78
C THR A 368 13.22 -11.85 11.47
N LEU A 369 13.17 -12.44 12.67
CA LEU A 369 11.94 -12.59 13.43
C LEU A 369 11.35 -11.23 13.88
N VAL A 370 12.19 -10.32 14.36
CA VAL A 370 11.77 -8.96 14.74
C VAL A 370 11.25 -8.19 13.53
N GLN A 371 11.97 -8.25 12.40
CA GLN A 371 11.56 -7.61 11.16
C GLN A 371 10.20 -8.15 10.68
N LEU A 372 10.01 -9.47 10.69
CA LEU A 372 8.75 -10.11 10.31
C LEU A 372 7.60 -9.70 11.25
N SER A 373 7.84 -9.69 12.55
CA SER A 373 6.84 -9.31 13.56
C SER A 373 6.39 -7.85 13.38
N VAL A 374 7.34 -6.95 13.16
CA VAL A 374 7.04 -5.53 12.88
C VAL A 374 6.25 -5.37 11.58
N THR A 375 6.63 -6.09 10.52
CA THR A 375 5.87 -6.08 9.26
C THR A 375 4.44 -6.54 9.46
N LEU A 376 4.18 -7.59 10.25
CA LEU A 376 2.83 -8.07 10.55
C LEU A 376 2.02 -7.05 11.36
N ILE A 377 2.60 -6.48 12.42
CA ILE A 377 1.94 -5.46 13.26
C ILE A 377 1.56 -4.23 12.41
N VAL A 378 2.51 -3.73 11.60
CA VAL A 378 2.23 -2.58 10.74
C VAL A 378 1.21 -2.91 9.65
N THR A 379 1.23 -4.13 9.12
CA THR A 379 0.21 -4.58 8.16
C THR A 379 -1.19 -4.59 8.80
N ALA A 380 -1.30 -5.04 10.05
CA ALA A 380 -2.55 -4.95 10.79
C ALA A 380 -3.00 -3.50 11.03
N LEU A 381 -2.07 -2.57 11.31
CA LEU A 381 -2.36 -1.13 11.39
C LEU A 381 -2.88 -0.58 10.06
N ARG A 382 -2.28 -0.97 8.93
CA ARG A 382 -2.76 -0.57 7.59
C ARG A 382 -4.19 -1.06 7.34
N SER A 383 -4.46 -2.34 7.61
CA SER A 383 -5.81 -2.91 7.49
C SER A 383 -6.81 -2.20 8.41
N TRP A 384 -6.42 -1.87 9.65
CA TRP A 384 -7.28 -1.17 10.59
C TRP A 384 -7.70 0.21 10.10
N THR A 385 -6.78 1.00 9.52
CA THR A 385 -7.09 2.32 8.95
C THR A 385 -8.05 2.29 7.75
N ARG A 386 -8.39 1.08 7.27
CA ARG A 386 -9.22 0.81 6.10
C ARG A 386 -10.34 -0.22 6.41
N ARG A 387 -10.68 -0.43 7.69
CA ARG A 387 -11.72 -1.39 8.10
C ARG A 387 -13.13 -1.04 7.58
N ASP A 388 -13.38 0.24 7.32
CA ASP A 388 -14.71 0.75 6.99
C ASP A 388 -15.09 0.62 5.50
N LEU A 389 -14.26 -0.03 4.66
CA LEU A 389 -14.60 -0.31 3.25
C LEU A 389 -15.73 -1.34 3.07
N GLY A 390 -15.90 -2.24 4.03
CA GLY A 390 -16.92 -3.30 3.95
C GLY A 390 -18.32 -2.86 4.36
N ASN A 391 -18.48 -1.62 4.81
CA ASN A 391 -19.78 -1.11 5.26
C ASN A 391 -20.59 -0.63 4.06
N GLU A 392 -21.87 -1.02 4.03
CA GLU A 392 -22.79 -0.63 2.97
C GLU A 392 -23.03 0.90 3.00
N PRO A 393 -23.10 1.54 1.82
CA PRO A 393 -23.46 2.94 1.71
C PRO A 393 -24.93 3.16 2.10
N ASP A 394 -25.27 4.34 2.60
CA ASP A 394 -26.67 4.76 2.71
C ASP A 394 -27.20 4.98 1.29
N PHE A 395 -27.91 4.00 0.75
CA PHE A 395 -28.47 4.04 -0.60
C PHE A 395 -29.99 3.87 -0.59
N VAL A 396 -30.65 4.57 -1.50
CA VAL A 396 -32.07 4.41 -1.79
C VAL A 396 -32.19 3.85 -3.21
N PRO A 397 -32.73 2.63 -3.39
CA PRO A 397 -32.97 2.09 -4.72
C PRO A 397 -34.01 2.95 -5.44
N VAL A 398 -33.74 3.28 -6.70
CA VAL A 398 -34.73 3.92 -7.57
C VAL A 398 -35.49 2.78 -8.22
N SER A 399 -36.67 2.46 -7.69
CA SER A 399 -37.56 1.47 -8.31
C SER A 399 -37.96 1.92 -9.71
N ASP A 400 -38.04 0.96 -10.65
CA ASP A 400 -38.55 1.17 -12.01
C ASP A 400 -40.00 1.63 -12.05
#